data_AF-A0A7G8JKH0-F1
#
_entry.id   AF-A0A7G8JKH0-F1
#
_cell.length_a   1.000
_cell.length_b   1.000
_cell.length_c   1.000
_cell.angle_alpha   90.00
_cell.angle_beta   90.00
_cell.angle_gamma   90.00
#
_symmetry.space_group_name_H-M   'P 1'
#
loop_
_entity.id
_entity.type
_entity.pdbx_description
1 polymer ?
#
loop_
_entity_poly.entity_id
_entity_poly.type
_entity_poly.pdbx_seq_one_letter_code
_entity_poly.pdbx_strand_id
1 'polypeptide(L)'
;MNTQLKSILARRLAKKGKKPNGFTLIELMVVVAIVGVLSAVALPQLTKAQDRAKSAAAQSTALNAAKTCSIALIGGTATEGNLAASAADADIVNSATTCTKTGSFIVDGGGDRWTVPMDDGIPGTPGKTATPSGPA
;
A
#
# COMPACT_ATOMS: atom_id res chain seq x y z
N MET A 1 5.74 43.21 -64.25
CA MET A 1 6.34 41.86 -64.28
C MET A 1 6.99 41.57 -62.92
N ASN A 2 6.90 40.33 -62.43
CA ASN A 2 7.62 39.74 -61.26
C ASN A 2 6.86 39.54 -59.93
N THR A 3 5.53 39.72 -59.88
CA THR A 3 4.71 39.43 -58.67
C THR A 3 4.54 37.93 -58.40
N GLN A 4 4.50 37.09 -59.44
CA GLN A 4 4.38 35.63 -59.30
C GLN A 4 5.66 34.99 -58.77
N LEU A 5 6.83 35.52 -59.15
CA LEU A 5 8.11 35.01 -58.66
C LEU A 5 8.31 35.35 -57.18
N LYS A 6 7.89 36.56 -56.76
CA LYS A 6 7.92 36.99 -55.35
C LYS A 6 7.04 36.11 -54.45
N SER A 7 5.85 35.70 -54.91
CA SER A 7 4.95 34.85 -54.11
C SER A 7 5.47 33.40 -53.98
N ILE A 8 6.11 32.86 -55.02
CA ILE A 8 6.75 31.53 -55.00
C ILE A 8 7.95 31.53 -54.05
N LEU A 9 8.80 32.56 -54.12
CA LEU A 9 9.95 32.69 -53.23
C LEU A 9 9.53 32.93 -51.77
N ALA A 10 8.52 33.78 -51.53
CA ALA A 10 7.98 34.01 -50.18
C ALA A 10 7.43 32.73 -49.54
N ARG A 11 6.72 31.88 -50.30
CA ARG A 11 6.23 30.58 -49.82
C ARG A 11 7.36 29.59 -49.48
N ARG A 12 8.45 29.58 -50.25
CA ARG A 12 9.61 28.72 -49.96
C ARG A 12 10.39 29.20 -48.74
N LEU A 13 10.48 30.51 -48.52
CA LEU A 13 11.12 31.08 -47.34
C LEU A 13 10.29 30.83 -46.06
N ALA A 14 8.96 30.94 -46.12
CA ALA A 14 8.06 30.65 -44.99
C ALA A 14 8.08 29.16 -44.57
N LYS A 15 8.31 28.23 -45.49
CA LYS A 15 8.39 26.78 -45.20
C LYS A 15 9.72 26.37 -44.54
N LYS A 16 10.77 27.19 -44.62
CA LYS A 16 12.12 26.90 -44.09
C LYS A 16 12.27 27.19 -42.58
N GLY A 17 11.22 27.68 -41.92
CA GLY A 17 11.27 28.15 -40.53
C GLY A 17 10.73 27.20 -39.45
N LYS A 18 10.13 26.04 -39.79
CA LYS A 18 9.68 25.09 -38.77
C LYS A 18 10.83 24.17 -38.38
N LYS A 19 11.52 24.52 -37.28
CA LYS A 19 12.41 23.58 -36.59
C LYS A 19 11.58 22.35 -36.22
N PRO A 20 12.05 21.12 -36.49
CA PRO A 20 11.36 19.93 -36.01
C PRO A 20 11.43 19.95 -34.47
N ASN A 21 10.29 20.23 -33.84
CA ASN A 21 10.10 20.06 -32.40
C ASN A 21 9.87 18.55 -32.15
N GLY A 22 10.93 17.75 -32.25
CA GLY A 22 10.89 16.31 -32.03
C GLY A 22 11.68 15.95 -30.78
N PHE A 23 11.11 15.05 -29.97
CA PHE A 23 11.81 14.41 -28.86
C PHE A 23 12.88 13.47 -29.43
N THR A 24 14.14 13.66 -29.03
CA THR A 24 15.25 12.85 -29.54
C THR A 24 15.30 11.51 -28.82
N LEU A 25 15.76 10.45 -29.51
CA LEU A 25 15.97 9.15 -28.87
C LEU A 25 16.98 9.23 -27.72
N ILE A 26 17.98 10.12 -27.84
CA ILE A 26 18.98 10.32 -26.79
C ILE A 26 18.40 11.00 -25.55
N GLU A 27 17.44 11.93 -25.71
CA GLU A 27 16.68 12.50 -24.59
C GLU A 27 15.90 11.41 -23.86
N LEU A 28 15.23 10.50 -24.59
CA LEU A 28 14.55 9.36 -23.95
C LEU A 28 15.54 8.49 -23.19
N MET A 29 16.68 8.16 -23.81
CA MET A 29 17.67 7.24 -23.25
C MET A 29 18.26 7.75 -21.93
N VAL A 30 18.62 9.03 -21.86
CA VAL A 30 19.16 9.61 -20.62
C VAL A 30 18.09 9.65 -19.53
N VAL A 31 16.83 9.95 -19.87
CA VAL A 31 15.73 9.99 -18.89
C VAL A 31 15.49 8.61 -18.28
N VAL A 32 15.39 7.56 -19.08
CA VAL A 32 15.18 6.20 -18.54
C VAL A 32 16.40 5.71 -17.76
N ALA A 33 17.61 6.12 -18.12
CA ALA A 33 18.82 5.82 -17.36
C ALA A 33 18.78 6.46 -15.96
N ILE A 34 18.40 7.74 -15.86
CA ILE A 34 18.28 8.45 -14.57
C ILE A 34 17.16 7.84 -13.73
N VAL A 35 15.97 7.63 -14.31
CA VAL A 35 14.84 7.01 -13.61
C VAL A 35 15.19 5.59 -13.14
N GLY A 36 15.95 4.83 -13.94
CA GLY A 36 16.44 3.50 -13.56
C GLY A 36 17.29 3.53 -12.29
N VAL A 37 18.26 4.46 -12.21
CA VAL A 37 19.11 4.62 -11.02
C VAL A 37 18.29 5.05 -9.80
N LEU A 38 17.40 6.01 -9.95
CA LEU A 38 16.53 6.47 -8.85
C LEU A 38 15.61 5.35 -8.36
N SER A 39 15.00 4.59 -9.28
CA SER A 39 14.06 3.51 -8.95
C SER A 39 14.76 2.36 -8.21
N ALA A 40 16.00 2.04 -8.56
CA ALA A 40 16.77 0.99 -7.90
C ALA A 40 16.94 1.24 -6.39
N VAL A 41 17.04 2.49 -5.97
CA VAL A 41 17.15 2.86 -4.55
C VAL A 41 15.79 3.15 -3.91
N ALA A 42 14.88 3.78 -4.66
CA ALA A 42 13.58 4.20 -4.13
C ALA A 42 12.61 3.04 -3.88
N LEU A 43 12.54 2.06 -4.79
CA LEU A 43 11.61 0.94 -4.68
C LEU A 43 11.80 0.09 -3.42
N PRO A 44 13.03 -0.38 -3.05
CA PRO A 44 13.19 -1.18 -1.83
C PRO A 44 12.94 -0.39 -0.54
N GLN A 45 13.05 0.94 -0.57
CA GLN A 45 12.69 1.78 0.57
C GLN A 45 11.16 1.93 0.67
N LEU A 46 10.50 2.10 -0.47
CA LEU A 46 9.05 2.19 -0.53
C LEU A 46 8.38 0.91 -0.05
N THR A 47 8.86 -0.26 -0.49
CA THR A 47 8.30 -1.55 -0.02
C THR A 47 8.42 -1.71 1.48
N LYS A 48 9.59 -1.43 2.07
CA LYS A 48 9.78 -1.46 3.53
C LYS A 48 8.87 -0.47 4.27
N ALA A 49 8.63 0.71 3.70
CA ALA A 49 7.71 1.69 4.28
C ALA A 49 6.26 1.18 4.24
N GLN A 50 5.85 0.55 3.14
CA GLN A 50 4.55 -0.10 3.01
C GLN A 50 4.39 -1.24 4.01
N ASP A 51 5.40 -2.10 4.18
CA ASP A 51 5.36 -3.22 5.14
C ASP A 51 5.22 -2.71 6.58
N ARG A 52 5.96 -1.65 6.96
CA ARG A 52 5.80 -1.00 8.27
C ARG A 52 4.41 -0.43 8.48
N ALA A 53 3.84 0.22 7.47
CA ALA A 53 2.49 0.77 7.53
C ALA A 53 1.44 -0.35 7.70
N LYS A 54 1.59 -1.45 6.96
CA LYS A 54 0.73 -2.62 7.06
C LYS A 54 0.84 -3.31 8.42
N SER A 55 2.05 -3.46 8.96
CA SER A 55 2.27 -4.01 10.31
C SER A 55 1.63 -3.13 11.39
N ALA A 56 1.76 -1.80 11.30
CA ALA A 56 1.08 -0.89 12.22
C ALA A 56 -0.46 -0.96 12.09
N ALA A 57 -0.98 -1.08 10.87
CA ALA A 57 -2.40 -1.26 10.62
C ALA A 57 -2.90 -2.58 11.22
N ALA A 58 -2.20 -3.69 11.01
CA ALA A 58 -2.52 -5.00 11.59
C ALA A 58 -2.55 -4.95 13.13
N GLN A 59 -1.56 -4.30 13.75
CA GLN A 59 -1.55 -4.07 15.20
C GLN A 59 -2.81 -3.34 15.67
N SER A 60 -3.17 -2.25 14.98
CA SER A 60 -4.34 -1.44 15.33
C SER A 60 -5.63 -2.24 15.15
N THR A 61 -5.75 -3.04 14.09
CA THR A 61 -6.91 -3.89 13.81
C THR A 61 -7.07 -4.96 14.88
N ALA A 62 -5.98 -5.65 15.27
CA ALA A 62 -6.02 -6.67 16.32
C ALA A 62 -6.48 -6.07 17.66
N LEU A 63 -5.91 -4.92 18.04
CA LEU A 63 -6.26 -4.20 19.26
C LEU A 63 -7.72 -3.72 19.26
N ASN A 64 -8.17 -3.13 18.16
CA ASN A 64 -9.53 -2.61 18.04
C ASN A 64 -10.55 -3.73 18.07
N ALA A 65 -10.26 -4.87 17.44
CA ALA A 65 -11.10 -6.07 17.51
C ALA A 65 -11.22 -6.59 18.95
N ALA A 66 -10.10 -6.70 19.67
CA ALA A 66 -10.09 -7.13 21.07
C ALA A 66 -10.88 -6.17 21.98
N LYS A 67 -10.67 -4.86 21.86
CA LYS A 67 -11.41 -3.84 22.62
C LYS A 67 -12.91 -3.84 22.30
N THR A 68 -13.28 -4.04 21.04
CA THR A 68 -14.68 -4.12 20.65
C THR A 68 -15.34 -5.36 21.25
N CYS A 69 -14.64 -6.49 21.26
CA CYS A 69 -15.09 -7.71 21.94
C CYS A 69 -15.27 -7.49 23.45
N SER A 70 -14.30 -6.86 24.13
CA SER A 70 -14.41 -6.63 25.58
C SER A 70 -15.60 -5.74 25.93
N ILE A 71 -15.84 -4.68 25.16
CA ILE A 71 -17.00 -3.80 25.36
C ILE A 71 -18.31 -4.57 25.15
N ALA A 72 -18.39 -5.38 24.09
CA ALA A 72 -19.59 -6.15 23.77
C ALA A 72 -19.87 -7.27 24.80
N LEU A 73 -18.81 -7.88 25.34
CA LEU A 73 -18.92 -8.90 26.38
C LEU A 73 -19.43 -8.30 27.70
N ILE A 74 -18.90 -7.15 28.11
CA ILE A 74 -19.36 -6.41 29.31
C ILE A 74 -20.80 -5.92 29.11
N GLY A 75 -21.14 -5.45 27.91
CA GLY A 75 -22.48 -4.97 27.57
C GLY A 75 -23.53 -6.07 27.39
N GLY A 76 -23.14 -7.36 27.46
CA GLY A 76 -24.05 -8.50 27.24
C GLY A 76 -24.57 -8.63 25.81
N THR A 77 -23.99 -7.89 24.86
CA THR A 77 -24.39 -7.88 23.45
C THR A 77 -23.56 -8.83 22.58
N ALA A 78 -22.39 -9.26 23.07
CA ALA A 78 -21.64 -10.35 22.47
C ALA A 78 -22.09 -11.71 23.03
N THR A 79 -22.57 -12.59 22.16
CA THR A 79 -22.36 -14.03 22.31
C THR A 79 -20.97 -14.36 21.77
N GLU A 80 -20.28 -15.34 22.38
CA GLU A 80 -19.00 -15.79 21.84
C GLU A 80 -19.19 -16.18 20.36
N GLY A 81 -18.39 -15.60 19.47
CA GLY A 81 -18.67 -15.65 18.04
C GLY A 81 -17.75 -14.78 17.19
N ASN A 82 -17.82 -14.92 15.87
CA ASN A 82 -16.94 -14.20 14.96
C ASN A 82 -17.23 -12.69 14.96
N LEU A 83 -16.28 -11.90 15.43
CA LEU A 83 -16.24 -10.47 15.11
C LEU A 83 -15.59 -10.36 13.74
N ALA A 84 -16.31 -9.81 12.77
CA ALA A 84 -15.68 -9.38 11.53
C ALA A 84 -14.81 -8.15 11.85
N ALA A 85 -13.54 -8.35 12.20
CA ALA A 85 -12.56 -7.28 12.00
C ALA A 85 -12.54 -7.05 10.49
N SER A 86 -13.05 -5.92 9.98
CA SER A 86 -12.94 -5.67 8.55
C SER A 86 -11.47 -5.31 8.28
N ALA A 87 -10.69 -6.26 7.80
CA ALA A 87 -9.44 -5.93 7.15
C ALA A 87 -9.79 -5.13 5.87
N ALA A 88 -9.34 -3.88 5.81
CA ALA A 88 -9.59 -3.01 4.66
C ALA A 88 -8.66 -3.32 3.46
N ASP A 89 -7.71 -4.24 3.63
CA ASP A 89 -6.63 -4.54 2.69
C ASP A 89 -6.38 -6.06 2.64
N ALA A 90 -6.14 -6.61 1.45
CA ALA A 90 -5.96 -8.05 1.24
C ALA A 90 -4.67 -8.61 1.90
N ASP A 91 -3.70 -7.74 2.20
CA ASP A 91 -2.45 -8.09 2.89
C ASP A 91 -2.54 -7.90 4.40
N ILE A 92 -3.71 -7.46 4.91
CA ILE A 92 -4.06 -7.51 6.34
C ILE A 92 -4.99 -8.70 6.53
N VAL A 93 -4.50 -9.80 7.11
CA VAL A 93 -5.25 -11.05 7.21
C VAL A 93 -5.69 -11.29 8.65
N ASN A 94 -6.99 -11.49 8.85
CA ASN A 94 -7.52 -11.89 10.15
C ASN A 94 -7.42 -13.40 10.33
N SER A 95 -6.40 -13.86 11.06
CA SER A 95 -6.11 -15.29 11.23
C SER A 95 -6.86 -15.92 12.41
N ALA A 96 -7.28 -15.12 13.39
CA ALA A 96 -8.19 -15.54 14.46
C ALA A 96 -8.90 -14.31 15.05
N THR A 97 -10.23 -14.20 14.89
CA THR A 97 -11.02 -13.04 15.35
C THR A 97 -12.35 -13.47 15.94
N THR A 98 -12.32 -14.53 16.74
CA THR A 98 -13.51 -14.97 17.48
C THR A 98 -13.54 -14.22 18.81
N CYS A 99 -14.62 -13.48 19.05
CA CYS A 99 -14.89 -12.89 20.35
C CYS A 99 -15.07 -14.01 21.36
N THR A 100 -14.17 -14.07 22.33
CA THR A 100 -14.15 -15.08 23.39
C THR A 100 -13.65 -14.42 24.66
N LYS A 101 -14.08 -14.90 25.83
CA LYS A 101 -13.53 -14.40 27.10
C LYS A 101 -12.04 -14.71 27.22
N THR A 102 -11.64 -15.90 26.77
CA THR A 102 -10.26 -16.36 26.78
C THR A 102 -9.88 -16.81 25.38
N GLY A 103 -8.78 -16.28 24.87
CA GLY A 103 -8.38 -16.55 23.50
C GLY A 103 -7.38 -15.53 23.00
N SER A 104 -7.33 -15.34 21.68
CA SER A 104 -6.42 -14.37 21.08
C SER A 104 -7.00 -13.80 19.79
N PHE A 105 -6.82 -12.50 19.60
CA PHE A 105 -7.03 -11.83 18.33
C PHE A 105 -5.71 -11.84 17.56
N ILE A 106 -5.71 -12.44 16.37
CA ILE A 106 -4.53 -12.59 15.52
C ILE A 106 -4.79 -11.91 14.18
N VAL A 107 -3.96 -10.93 13.86
CA VAL A 107 -3.98 -10.21 12.58
C VAL A 107 -2.56 -10.15 12.02
N ASP A 108 -2.39 -10.56 10.77
CA ASP A 108 -1.14 -10.50 10.03
C ASP A 108 -1.11 -9.27 9.12
N GLY A 109 0.07 -8.66 8.93
CA GLY A 109 0.28 -7.59 7.96
C GLY A 109 1.73 -7.15 7.85
N GLY A 110 2.20 -6.90 6.63
CA GLY A 110 3.59 -6.47 6.38
C GLY A 110 4.65 -7.49 6.78
N GLY A 111 4.31 -8.78 6.72
CA GLY A 111 5.18 -9.90 7.14
C GLY A 111 5.24 -10.16 8.65
N ASP A 112 4.49 -9.38 9.43
CA ASP A 112 4.41 -9.52 10.88
C ASP A 112 3.03 -10.04 11.31
N ARG A 113 3.01 -10.81 12.38
CA ARG A 113 1.83 -11.27 13.10
C ARG A 113 1.66 -10.50 14.40
N TRP A 114 0.48 -9.92 14.58
CA TRP A 114 0.06 -9.29 15.83
C TRP A 114 -0.92 -10.17 16.57
N THR A 115 -0.61 -10.47 17.83
CA THR A 115 -1.45 -11.27 18.72
C THR A 115 -1.83 -10.47 19.95
N VAL A 116 -3.12 -10.32 20.19
CA VAL A 116 -3.67 -9.70 21.39
C VAL A 116 -4.36 -10.79 22.20
N PRO A 117 -3.77 -11.25 23.31
CA PRO A 117 -4.41 -12.26 24.16
C PRO A 117 -5.62 -11.65 24.87
N MET A 118 -6.62 -12.48 25.13
CA MET A 118 -7.76 -12.17 25.98
C MET A 118 -7.71 -13.06 27.21
N ASP A 119 -7.93 -12.45 28.38
CA ASP A 119 -8.08 -13.13 29.65
C ASP A 119 -9.34 -12.62 30.35
N ASP A 120 -10.33 -13.50 30.54
CA ASP A 120 -11.66 -13.18 31.08
C ASP A 120 -12.34 -11.93 30.47
N GLY A 121 -12.17 -11.74 29.16
CA GLY A 121 -12.73 -10.62 28.40
C GLY A 121 -11.89 -9.34 28.44
N ILE A 122 -10.71 -9.39 29.04
CA ILE A 122 -9.77 -8.26 29.14
C ILE A 122 -8.69 -8.41 28.06
N PRO A 123 -8.52 -7.42 27.17
CA PRO A 123 -7.43 -7.41 26.21
C PRO A 123 -6.07 -7.20 26.88
N GLY A 124 -5.13 -8.11 26.61
CA GLY A 124 -3.73 -7.96 27.00
C GLY A 124 -2.93 -7.09 26.03
N THR A 125 -1.60 -7.05 26.24
CA THR A 125 -0.69 -6.29 25.39
C THR A 125 -0.48 -6.98 24.03
N PRO A 126 -0.45 -6.23 22.90
CA PRO A 126 -0.11 -6.81 21.60
C PRO A 126 1.32 -7.34 21.57
N GLY A 127 1.46 -8.61 21.22
CA GLY A 127 2.71 -9.25 20.88
C GLY A 127 2.95 -9.24 19.37
N LYS A 128 4.20 -9.00 18.97
CA LYS A 128 4.66 -9.08 17.59
C LYS A 128 5.46 -10.35 17.37
N THR A 129 5.12 -11.12 16.34
CA THR A 129 5.90 -12.27 15.85
C THR A 129 6.00 -12.22 14.32
N ALA A 130 6.82 -13.06 13.69
CA ALA A 130 6.83 -13.17 12.23
C ALA A 130 5.58 -13.95 11.76
N THR A 131 5.00 -13.59 10.62
CA THR A 131 3.94 -14.39 10.00
C THR A 131 4.51 -15.78 9.65
N PRO A 132 3.89 -16.89 10.10
CA PRO A 132 4.40 -18.22 9.81
C PRO A 132 4.31 -18.52 8.32
N SER A 133 5.44 -18.93 7.76
CA SER A 133 5.57 -19.33 6.36
C SER A 133 5.39 -20.84 6.23
N GLY A 134 4.14 -21.33 6.13
CA GLY A 134 3.87 -22.75 5.83
C GLY A 134 2.40 -23.15 6.01
N PRO A 135 1.89 -24.15 5.26
CA PRO A 135 0.54 -24.63 5.41
C PRO A 135 0.39 -25.43 6.71
N ALA A 136 -0.68 -25.13 7.46
CA ALA A 136 -1.26 -26.06 8.42
C ALA A 136 -1.95 -27.21 7.69
#